data_AF-A0A2V2S4D8-F1
#
_entry.id   AF-A0A2V2S4D8-F1
#
_cell.length_a   1.000
_cell.length_b   1.000
_cell.length_c   1.000
_cell.angle_alpha   90.00
_cell.angle_beta   90.00
_cell.angle_gamma   90.00
#
_symmetry.space_group_name_H-M   'P 1'
#
loop_
_entity.id
_entity.type
_entity.pdbx_description
1 polymer ?
#
loop_
_entity_poly.entity_id
_entity_poly.type
_entity_poly.pdbx_seq_one_letter_code
_entity_poly.pdbx_strand_id
1 'polypeptide(L)'
;MIDSGWLGFPPATETDISEAEHRIGTRLPPSLRDFYAVTNGWRTTGPFVWEVLPTTRIGWLQDLVPQLYDMATAAEAIPGPFKKDPGDARLMEYRLEQGTRVKRSLVLSLEGDASNWLLDPGTLNRAGEWAAGRWSSWNPAMEWQAESFAELMREELKTFRRLTRDERG
;
A
#
# COMPACT_ATOMS: atom_id res chain seq x y z
N MET A 1 -18.63 -31.02 -10.65
CA MET A 1 -18.50 -29.92 -9.67
C MET A 1 -17.58 -28.89 -10.30
N ILE A 2 -18.07 -27.67 -10.46
CA ILE A 2 -17.31 -26.57 -11.06
C ILE A 2 -16.33 -26.07 -10.01
N ASP A 3 -15.05 -26.40 -10.22
CA ASP A 3 -13.93 -25.99 -9.39
C ASP A 3 -13.81 -24.47 -9.50
N SER A 4 -14.27 -23.77 -8.47
CA SER A 4 -14.41 -22.32 -8.49
C SER A 4 -13.01 -21.73 -8.37
N GLY A 5 -12.48 -21.13 -9.43
CA GLY A 5 -11.16 -20.48 -9.51
C GLY A 5 -10.98 -19.28 -8.57
N TRP A 6 -11.23 -19.49 -7.29
CA TRP A 6 -11.12 -18.54 -6.20
C TRP A 6 -9.70 -18.62 -5.62
N LEU A 7 -8.97 -17.50 -5.67
CA LEU A 7 -7.58 -17.36 -5.22
C LEU A 7 -7.45 -16.66 -3.85
N GLY A 8 -8.57 -16.21 -3.28
CA GLY A 8 -8.60 -15.54 -2.00
C GLY A 8 -8.53 -16.51 -0.82
N PHE A 9 -8.01 -16.04 0.31
CA PHE A 9 -8.16 -16.77 1.58
C PHE A 9 -9.62 -16.71 2.06
N PRO A 10 -10.02 -17.60 3.00
CA PRO A 10 -11.28 -17.43 3.71
C PRO A 10 -11.44 -15.99 4.24
N PRO A 11 -12.67 -15.46 4.27
CA PRO A 11 -12.95 -14.16 4.89
C PRO A 11 -12.34 -14.04 6.29
N ALA A 12 -11.85 -12.86 6.62
CA ALA A 12 -11.52 -12.52 8.00
C ALA A 12 -12.82 -12.34 8.78
N THR A 13 -12.88 -12.86 10.00
CA THR A 13 -13.98 -12.56 10.92
C THR A 13 -13.86 -11.12 11.45
N GLU A 14 -14.95 -10.57 11.97
CA GLU A 14 -14.89 -9.26 12.66
C GLU A 14 -13.89 -9.30 13.82
N THR A 15 -13.76 -10.44 14.52
CA THR A 15 -12.74 -10.65 15.55
C THR A 15 -11.34 -10.50 14.98
N ASP A 16 -11.00 -11.18 13.88
CA ASP A 16 -9.68 -11.10 13.25
C ASP A 16 -9.33 -9.67 12.84
N ILE A 17 -10.31 -8.93 12.30
CA ILE A 17 -10.13 -7.53 11.90
C ILE A 17 -9.92 -6.65 13.14
N SER A 18 -10.73 -6.84 14.19
CA SER A 18 -10.60 -6.08 15.45
C SER A 18 -9.28 -6.33 16.17
N GLU A 19 -8.76 -7.56 16.15
CA GLU A 19 -7.45 -7.90 16.71
C GLU A 19 -6.32 -7.23 15.94
N ALA A 20 -6.42 -7.18 14.60
CA ALA A 20 -5.46 -6.45 13.78
C ALA A 20 -5.50 -4.94 14.08
N GLU A 21 -6.69 -4.34 14.19
CA GLU A 21 -6.85 -2.94 14.57
C GLU A 21 -6.30 -2.64 15.96
N HIS A 22 -6.53 -3.55 16.92
CA HIS A 22 -5.97 -3.43 18.26
C HIS A 22 -4.44 -3.46 18.24
N ARG A 23 -3.84 -4.39 17.48
CA ARG A 23 -2.39 -4.51 17.32
C ARG A 23 -1.77 -3.30 16.61
N ILE A 24 -2.46 -2.76 15.61
CA ILE A 24 -2.04 -1.57 14.85
C ILE A 24 -2.24 -0.29 15.68
N GLY A 25 -3.21 -0.28 16.59
CA GLY A 25 -3.54 0.87 17.44
C GLY A 25 -4.49 1.88 16.79
N THR A 26 -5.07 1.56 15.64
CA THR A 26 -6.10 2.37 14.98
C THR A 26 -7.05 1.49 14.18
N ARG A 27 -8.26 1.99 13.94
CA ARG A 27 -9.22 1.37 13.03
C ARG A 27 -8.68 1.40 11.59
N LEU A 28 -8.84 0.30 10.85
CA LEU A 28 -8.48 0.22 9.44
C LEU A 28 -9.46 1.06 8.59
N PRO A 29 -9.02 1.60 7.43
CA PRO A 29 -9.90 2.34 6.55
C PRO A 29 -11.05 1.44 6.02
N PRO A 30 -12.25 1.99 5.81
CA PRO A 30 -13.45 1.20 5.52
C PRO A 30 -13.27 0.20 4.37
N SER A 31 -12.69 0.63 3.24
CA SER A 31 -12.50 -0.22 2.08
C SER A 31 -11.55 -1.40 2.32
N LEU A 32 -10.57 -1.25 3.20
CA LEU A 32 -9.67 -2.34 3.58
C LEU A 32 -10.38 -3.34 4.50
N ARG A 33 -11.24 -2.87 5.41
CA ARG A 33 -12.09 -3.75 6.22
C ARG A 33 -13.05 -4.56 5.36
N ASP A 34 -13.72 -3.91 4.41
CA ASP A 34 -14.64 -4.57 3.48
C ASP A 34 -13.92 -5.65 2.65
N PHE A 35 -12.69 -5.37 2.22
CA PHE A 35 -11.86 -6.36 1.54
C PHE A 35 -11.58 -7.57 2.42
N TYR A 36 -11.13 -7.36 3.67
CA TYR A 36 -10.86 -8.47 4.59
C TYR A 36 -12.10 -9.28 4.95
N ALA A 37 -13.27 -8.65 5.04
CA ALA A 37 -14.55 -9.32 5.25
C ALA A 37 -14.99 -10.19 4.05
N VAL A 38 -14.39 -10.00 2.88
CA VAL A 38 -14.58 -10.86 1.70
C VAL A 38 -13.46 -11.89 1.56
N THR A 39 -12.22 -11.52 1.88
CA THR A 39 -11.05 -12.39 1.76
C THR A 39 -9.90 -11.93 2.65
N ASN A 40 -9.40 -12.82 3.53
CA ASN A 40 -8.33 -12.47 4.46
C ASN A 40 -6.94 -12.44 3.80
N GLY A 41 -6.73 -11.47 2.92
CA GLY A 41 -5.57 -11.40 2.06
C GLY A 41 -5.78 -12.11 0.73
N TRP A 42 -4.80 -11.98 -0.15
CA TRP A 42 -4.92 -12.45 -1.52
C TRP A 42 -3.58 -12.96 -2.02
N ARG A 43 -3.57 -14.20 -2.51
CA ARG A 43 -2.41 -14.81 -3.17
C ARG A 43 -2.66 -14.88 -4.66
N THR A 44 -1.61 -14.64 -5.43
CA THR A 44 -1.71 -14.62 -6.88
C THR A 44 -1.09 -15.86 -7.49
N THR A 45 -1.77 -16.39 -8.50
CA THR A 45 -1.24 -17.33 -9.51
C THR A 45 -1.29 -16.68 -10.91
N GLY A 46 -0.70 -15.48 -11.04
CA GLY A 46 -0.77 -14.60 -12.22
C GLY A 46 0.21 -13.40 -12.13
N PRO A 47 0.32 -12.54 -13.16
CA PRO A 47 1.54 -11.73 -13.36
C PRO A 47 1.73 -10.42 -12.56
N PHE A 48 0.74 -9.86 -11.83
CA PHE A 48 0.88 -8.46 -11.34
C PHE A 48 0.47 -8.12 -9.89
N VAL A 49 -0.31 -8.95 -9.17
CA VAL A 49 -0.60 -8.71 -7.74
C VAL A 49 0.28 -9.64 -6.91
N TRP A 50 1.15 -9.13 -6.04
CA TRP A 50 2.19 -9.98 -5.45
C TRP A 50 1.80 -10.67 -4.14
N GLU A 51 1.10 -10.03 -3.22
CA GLU A 51 0.35 -10.66 -2.11
C GLU A 51 -0.31 -9.50 -1.35
N VAL A 52 -1.63 -9.55 -1.07
CA VAL A 52 -2.21 -8.72 -0.01
C VAL A 52 -2.12 -9.54 1.27
N LEU A 53 -1.38 -9.03 2.25
CA LEU A 53 -1.15 -9.69 3.52
C LEU A 53 -2.48 -9.92 4.26
N PRO A 54 -2.64 -11.06 4.95
CA PRO A 54 -3.75 -11.28 5.86
C PRO A 54 -3.69 -10.30 7.05
N THR A 55 -4.83 -10.13 7.74
CA THR A 55 -4.98 -9.28 8.94
C THR A 55 -3.95 -9.57 10.03
N THR A 56 -3.49 -10.81 10.15
CA THR A 56 -2.47 -11.24 11.12
C THR A 56 -1.06 -10.78 10.79
N ARG A 57 -0.79 -10.35 9.54
CA ARG A 57 0.56 -10.03 9.05
C ARG A 57 0.77 -8.58 8.64
N ILE A 58 -0.28 -7.80 8.40
CA ILE A 58 -0.14 -6.35 8.18
C ILE A 58 0.46 -5.66 9.40
N GLY A 59 1.16 -4.55 9.22
CA GLY A 59 1.85 -3.85 10.31
C GLY A 59 2.55 -2.59 9.84
N TRP A 60 3.15 -1.86 10.77
CA TRP A 60 3.82 -0.60 10.47
C TRP A 60 5.13 -0.82 9.70
N LEU A 61 5.47 0.13 8.83
CA LEU A 61 6.66 0.07 7.98
C LEU A 61 7.94 -0.18 8.78
N GLN A 62 8.10 0.50 9.92
CA GLN A 62 9.29 0.36 10.79
C GLN A 62 9.54 -1.09 11.23
N ASP A 63 8.47 -1.87 11.41
CA ASP A 63 8.55 -3.23 11.93
C ASP A 63 8.67 -4.26 10.79
N LEU A 64 7.98 -4.02 9.68
CA LEU A 64 7.88 -4.98 8.57
C LEU A 64 8.93 -4.77 7.47
N VAL A 65 9.35 -3.53 7.21
CA VAL A 65 10.33 -3.20 6.16
C VAL A 65 11.33 -2.14 6.69
N PRO A 66 12.21 -2.49 7.65
CA PRO A 66 13.13 -1.53 8.28
C PRO A 66 14.03 -0.80 7.29
N GLN A 67 14.45 -1.46 6.20
CA GLN A 67 15.31 -0.85 5.19
C GLN A 67 14.60 0.31 4.48
N LEU A 68 13.32 0.15 4.15
CA LEU A 68 12.51 1.22 3.55
C LEU A 68 12.23 2.34 4.58
N TYR A 69 12.04 1.98 5.85
CA TYR A 69 11.92 2.97 6.92
C TYR A 69 13.18 3.85 7.05
N ASP A 70 14.37 3.25 6.97
CA ASP A 70 15.65 3.97 7.00
C ASP A 70 15.81 4.88 5.77
N MET A 71 15.45 4.39 4.58
CA MET A 71 15.47 5.20 3.35
C MET A 71 14.53 6.40 3.44
N ALA A 72 13.32 6.20 3.94
CA ALA A 72 12.35 7.28 4.13
C ALA A 72 12.83 8.28 5.20
N THR A 73 13.50 7.81 6.26
CA THR A 73 14.15 8.69 7.26
C THR A 73 15.28 9.51 6.64
N ALA A 74 16.08 8.93 5.76
CA ALA A 74 17.10 9.67 5.03
C ALA A 74 16.47 10.71 4.08
N ALA A 75 15.35 10.38 3.42
CA ALA A 75 14.64 11.28 2.51
C ALA A 75 14.17 12.59 3.19
N GLU A 76 13.82 12.54 4.48
CA GLU A 76 13.47 13.73 5.28
C GLU A 76 14.65 14.69 5.51
N ALA A 77 15.88 14.18 5.47
CA ALA A 77 17.09 14.92 5.83
C ALA A 77 17.89 15.44 4.63
N ILE A 78 17.72 14.86 3.43
CA ILE A 78 18.48 15.28 2.25
C ILE A 78 18.02 16.66 1.71
N PRO A 79 18.85 17.35 0.91
CA PRO A 79 18.48 18.60 0.21
C PRO A 79 17.41 18.42 -0.89
N GLY A 80 16.97 17.18 -1.13
CA GLY A 80 16.06 16.81 -2.21
C GLY A 80 16.71 16.85 -3.60
N PRO A 81 15.99 16.42 -4.65
CA PRO A 81 16.53 16.32 -6.01
C PRO A 81 16.50 17.65 -6.79
N PHE A 82 16.23 18.79 -6.16
CA PHE A 82 15.89 20.04 -6.83
C PHE A 82 17.11 20.98 -6.97
N LYS A 83 17.40 21.42 -8.21
CA LYS A 83 18.49 22.39 -8.49
C LYS A 83 18.15 23.83 -8.07
N LYS A 84 16.87 24.20 -8.08
CA LYS A 84 16.34 25.50 -7.68
C LYS A 84 14.96 25.31 -7.07
N ASP A 85 14.78 25.77 -5.84
CA ASP A 85 13.50 25.72 -5.12
C ASP A 85 13.39 26.93 -4.17
N PRO A 86 13.12 28.15 -4.68
CA PRO A 86 13.02 29.33 -3.85
C PRO A 86 11.90 29.16 -2.80
N GLY A 87 12.26 29.20 -1.52
CA GLY A 87 11.31 28.99 -0.42
C GLY A 87 11.03 27.52 -0.09
N ASP A 88 11.81 26.58 -0.63
CA ASP A 88 11.83 25.16 -0.26
C ASP A 88 10.48 24.42 -0.39
N ALA A 89 9.52 24.95 -1.15
CA ALA A 89 8.18 24.38 -1.24
C ALA A 89 8.19 22.95 -1.81
N ARG A 90 8.97 22.71 -2.86
CA ARG A 90 9.10 21.37 -3.47
C ARG A 90 9.87 20.43 -2.56
N LEU A 91 10.88 20.94 -1.85
CA LEU A 91 11.64 20.19 -0.86
C LEU A 91 10.76 19.74 0.30
N MET A 92 9.89 20.62 0.82
CA MET A 92 8.93 20.29 1.87
C MET A 92 7.96 19.20 1.42
N GLU A 93 7.40 19.33 0.21
CA GLU A 93 6.53 18.31 -0.38
C GLU A 93 7.26 16.98 -0.57
N TYR A 94 8.46 16.99 -1.12
CA TYR A 94 9.29 15.78 -1.27
C TYR A 94 9.55 15.08 0.06
N ARG A 95 9.95 15.82 1.11
CA ARG A 95 10.20 15.25 2.44
C ARG A 95 8.93 14.68 3.06
N LEU A 96 7.79 15.32 2.85
CA LEU A 96 6.50 14.81 3.29
C LEU A 96 6.15 13.52 2.56
N GLU A 97 6.20 13.50 1.22
CA GLU A 97 5.76 12.38 0.39
C GLU A 97 6.67 11.17 0.45
N GLN A 98 7.98 11.38 0.42
CA GLN A 98 9.00 10.32 0.34
C GLN A 98 9.51 9.91 1.72
N GLY A 99 9.34 10.77 2.72
CA GLY A 99 9.78 10.56 4.09
C GLY A 99 8.61 10.32 5.04
N THR A 100 8.01 11.41 5.51
CA THR A 100 7.06 11.37 6.64
C THR A 100 5.88 10.45 6.38
N ARG A 101 5.26 10.52 5.20
CA ARG A 101 4.12 9.67 4.84
C ARG A 101 4.54 8.20 4.74
N VAL A 102 5.67 7.92 4.09
CA VAL A 102 6.21 6.56 3.95
C VAL A 102 6.51 5.95 5.32
N LYS A 103 7.26 6.65 6.19
CA LYS A 103 7.66 6.18 7.52
C LYS A 103 6.52 5.70 8.41
N ARG A 104 5.40 6.43 8.38
CA ARG A 104 4.22 6.14 9.22
C ARG A 104 3.21 5.20 8.55
N SER A 105 3.54 4.67 7.38
CA SER A 105 2.60 3.88 6.60
C SER A 105 2.39 2.48 7.16
N LEU A 106 1.17 1.99 6.98
CA LEU A 106 0.84 0.58 7.13
C LEU A 106 1.25 -0.17 5.86
N VAL A 107 1.93 -1.30 6.01
CA VAL A 107 2.35 -2.17 4.91
C VAL A 107 1.27 -3.23 4.66
N LEU A 108 0.79 -3.33 3.42
CA LEU A 108 -0.24 -4.28 3.02
C LEU A 108 0.27 -5.45 2.19
N SER A 109 1.50 -5.40 1.68
CA SER A 109 2.06 -6.45 0.83
C SER A 109 3.41 -6.91 1.35
N LEU A 110 3.81 -8.13 1.02
CA LEU A 110 5.24 -8.46 1.04
C LEU A 110 5.95 -7.76 -0.11
N GLU A 111 7.28 -7.68 -0.02
CA GLU A 111 8.13 -7.33 -1.15
C GLU A 111 7.88 -8.34 -2.27
N GLY A 112 7.11 -7.90 -3.28
CA GLY A 112 6.79 -8.67 -4.49
C GLY A 112 7.86 -8.50 -5.54
N ASP A 113 7.47 -8.19 -6.78
CA ASP A 113 8.34 -7.56 -7.77
C ASP A 113 8.81 -6.19 -7.24
N ALA A 114 9.75 -6.24 -6.30
CA ALA A 114 10.48 -5.15 -5.67
C ALA A 114 9.64 -3.93 -5.26
N SER A 115 8.37 -4.13 -4.90
CA SER A 115 7.41 -3.06 -4.57
C SER A 115 6.61 -3.36 -3.31
N ASN A 116 6.30 -2.30 -2.56
CA ASN A 116 5.49 -2.37 -1.34
C ASN A 116 4.26 -1.47 -1.49
N TRP A 117 3.09 -2.00 -1.15
CA TRP A 117 1.86 -1.22 -1.02
C TRP A 117 1.77 -0.63 0.38
N LEU A 118 1.62 0.69 0.43
CA LEU A 118 1.63 1.48 1.64
C LEU A 118 0.34 2.30 1.75
N LEU A 119 -0.22 2.36 2.96
CA LEU A 119 -1.31 3.26 3.29
C LEU A 119 -0.86 4.25 4.37
N ASP A 120 -1.15 5.52 4.14
CA ASP A 120 -0.80 6.61 5.05
C ASP A 120 -1.97 6.97 5.98
N PRO A 121 -1.91 6.61 7.28
CA PRO A 121 -2.98 6.89 8.23
C PRO A 121 -3.15 8.38 8.55
N GLY A 122 -2.17 9.24 8.24
CA GLY A 122 -2.25 10.67 8.54
C GLY A 122 -2.82 11.51 7.40
N THR A 123 -3.20 10.89 6.27
CA THR A 123 -3.87 11.56 5.15
C THR A 123 -5.22 10.89 4.92
N LEU A 124 -6.24 11.39 5.63
CA LEU A 124 -7.61 10.88 5.53
C LEU A 124 -8.44 11.70 4.55
N ASN A 125 -9.21 11.02 3.70
CA ASN A 125 -10.26 11.68 2.93
C ASN A 125 -11.58 11.78 3.74
N ARG A 126 -12.62 12.36 3.13
CA ARG A 126 -13.93 12.57 3.81
C ARG A 126 -14.64 11.27 4.21
N ALA A 127 -14.29 10.13 3.62
CA ALA A 127 -14.84 8.83 3.94
C ALA A 127 -14.06 8.11 5.06
N GLY A 128 -12.98 8.71 5.58
CA GLY A 128 -12.08 8.06 6.53
C GLY A 128 -11.14 7.05 5.88
N GLU A 129 -11.01 7.08 4.55
CA GLU A 129 -10.03 6.27 3.83
C GLU A 129 -8.65 6.89 3.94
N TRP A 130 -7.62 6.04 3.89
CA TRP A 130 -6.23 6.45 3.90
C TRP A 130 -5.72 6.54 2.48
N ALA A 131 -4.92 7.58 2.21
CA ALA A 131 -4.19 7.66 0.95
C ALA A 131 -3.30 6.43 0.79
N ALA A 132 -3.28 5.86 -0.42
CA ALA A 132 -2.62 4.61 -0.72
C ALA A 132 -1.70 4.77 -1.94
N GLY A 133 -0.64 3.99 -1.97
CA GLY A 133 0.31 4.05 -3.06
C GLY A 133 1.29 2.88 -3.10
N ARG A 134 2.25 3.01 -4.00
CA ARG A 134 3.28 2.01 -4.24
C ARG A 134 4.66 2.64 -4.10
N TRP A 135 5.51 1.98 -3.35
CA TRP A 135 6.94 2.23 -3.38
C TRP A 135 7.61 1.12 -4.18
N SER A 136 8.54 1.46 -5.07
CA SER A 136 9.24 0.48 -5.92
C SER A 136 10.76 0.66 -5.82
N SER A 137 11.53 -0.43 -5.81
CA SER A 137 12.99 -0.34 -5.60
C SER A 137 13.78 0.06 -6.87
N TRP A 138 13.26 -0.22 -8.07
CA TRP A 138 13.90 0.16 -9.35
C TRP A 138 13.75 1.65 -9.69
N ASN A 139 12.79 2.31 -9.07
CA ASN A 139 12.62 3.75 -9.06
C ASN A 139 12.27 4.12 -7.62
N PRO A 140 13.27 4.28 -6.72
CA PRO A 140 13.11 4.33 -5.26
C PRO A 140 12.40 5.59 -4.81
N ALA A 141 11.14 5.68 -5.18
CA ALA A 141 10.22 6.76 -4.96
C ALA A 141 8.85 6.17 -4.67
N MET A 142 8.17 6.83 -3.75
CA MET A 142 6.79 6.58 -3.42
C MET A 142 5.88 7.29 -4.42
N GLU A 143 4.91 6.55 -4.95
CA GLU A 143 3.85 7.07 -5.82
C GLU A 143 2.51 6.99 -5.08
N TRP A 144 2.04 8.12 -4.55
CA TRP A 144 0.75 8.25 -3.87
C TRP A 144 -0.39 8.41 -4.89
N GLN A 145 -0.77 7.29 -5.50
CA GLN A 145 -1.65 7.26 -6.67
C GLN A 145 -3.16 7.10 -6.36
N ALA A 146 -3.54 6.92 -5.10
CA ALA A 146 -4.93 6.64 -4.72
C ALA A 146 -5.33 7.31 -3.40
N GLU A 147 -6.60 7.70 -3.27
CA GLU A 147 -7.16 8.25 -2.03
C GLU A 147 -7.74 7.16 -1.11
N SER A 148 -7.74 5.90 -1.53
CA SER A 148 -8.21 4.75 -0.76
C SER A 148 -7.60 3.43 -1.22
N PHE A 149 -7.68 2.40 -0.38
CA PHE A 149 -7.30 1.02 -0.76
C PHE A 149 -8.14 0.49 -1.93
N ALA A 150 -9.46 0.72 -1.92
CA ALA A 150 -10.29 0.29 -3.04
C ALA A 150 -9.93 0.97 -4.37
N GLU A 151 -9.48 2.23 -4.34
CA GLU A 151 -9.00 2.90 -5.54
C GLU A 151 -7.69 2.30 -6.04
N LEU A 152 -6.73 2.04 -5.14
CA LEU A 152 -5.48 1.35 -5.49
C LEU A 152 -5.75 -0.02 -6.16
N MET A 153 -6.68 -0.80 -5.60
CA MET A 153 -7.12 -2.07 -6.19
C MET A 153 -7.74 -1.92 -7.59
N ARG A 154 -8.53 -0.87 -7.82
CA ARG A 154 -9.14 -0.60 -9.13
C ARG A 154 -8.10 -0.22 -10.18
N GLU A 155 -7.09 0.58 -9.82
CA GLU A 155 -6.01 0.96 -10.73
C GLU A 155 -5.15 -0.26 -11.11
N GLU A 156 -4.91 -1.17 -10.17
CA GLU A 156 -4.21 -2.42 -10.45
C GLU A 156 -5.00 -3.32 -11.40
N LEU A 157 -6.32 -3.44 -11.18
CA LEU A 157 -7.19 -4.19 -12.08
C LEU A 157 -7.24 -3.62 -13.50
N LYS A 158 -7.25 -2.28 -13.64
CA LYS A 158 -7.18 -1.62 -14.95
C LYS A 158 -5.86 -1.96 -15.67
N THR A 159 -4.75 -1.90 -14.95
CA THR A 159 -3.41 -2.22 -15.48
C THR A 159 -3.33 -3.66 -15.97
N PHE A 160 -3.79 -4.61 -15.15
CA PHE A 160 -3.88 -6.02 -15.51
C PHE A 160 -4.70 -6.26 -16.79
N ARG A 161 -5.87 -5.63 -16.90
CA ARG A 161 -6.75 -5.75 -18.08
C ARG A 161 -6.14 -5.18 -19.34
N ARG A 162 -5.30 -4.14 -19.24
CA ARG A 162 -4.58 -3.58 -20.38
C ARG A 162 -3.52 -4.54 -20.88
N LEU A 163 -2.69 -5.07 -19.99
CA LEU A 163 -1.58 -5.97 -20.33
C LEU A 163 -2.08 -7.29 -20.93
N THR A 164 -3.11 -7.89 -20.35
CA THR A 164 -3.72 -9.13 -20.88
C THR A 164 -4.42 -8.95 -22.23
N ARG A 165 -4.79 -7.72 -22.60
CA ARG A 165 -5.32 -7.41 -23.93
C ARG A 165 -4.19 -7.24 -24.94
N ASP A 166 -3.10 -6.61 -24.54
CA ASP A 166 -1.93 -6.36 -25.38
C ASP A 166 -1.14 -7.67 -25.65
N GLU A 167 -1.15 -8.66 -24.74
CA GLU A 167 -0.57 -10.00 -24.96
C GLU A 167 -1.38 -10.91 -25.90
N ARG A 168 -2.64 -10.53 -26.21
CA ARG A 168 -3.56 -11.30 -27.06
C ARG A 168 -3.76 -10.70 -28.45
N GLY A 169 -3.11 -9.58 -28.76
CA GLY A 169 -3.15 -8.89 -30.07
C GLY A 169 -1.85 -9.03 -30.82
#